data_AF-A0A098T7E7-F1
#
_entry.id   AF-A0A098T7E7-F1
#
_cell.length_a   1.000
_cell.length_b   1.000
_cell.length_c   1.000
_cell.angle_alpha   90.00
_cell.angle_beta   90.00
_cell.angle_gamma   90.00
#
_symmetry.space_group_name_H-M   'P 1'
#
loop_
_entity.id
_entity.type
_entity.pdbx_description
1 polymer ?
#
loop_
_entity_poly.entity_id
_entity_poly.type
_entity_poly.pdbx_seq_one_letter_code
_entity_poly.pdbx_strand_id
1 'polypeptide(L)'
;MASADIEIREAGPGDLPALLDLYRHLQPDDPDMDEDLARTRFAQMLGHPGLAVLLALSDGVPVSTITLIVIPNLTRGGAPYALIENVVTAAAHRKRGHAGALIRHGFARAWDRGCYKVMLLSGSKDPATLDFYRRCGFVQDKTGFQIRRPAGL
;
A
#
# COMPACT_ATOMS: atom_id res chain seq x y z
N MET A 1 -8.11 26.12 0.62
CA MET A 1 -9.11 25.30 1.34
C MET A 1 -8.32 24.44 2.30
N ALA A 2 -8.59 24.51 3.60
CA ALA A 2 -7.93 23.65 4.57
C ALA A 2 -8.19 22.20 4.16
N SER A 3 -7.13 21.42 3.95
CA SER A 3 -7.26 19.97 3.84
C SER A 3 -7.99 19.51 5.09
N ALA A 4 -9.17 18.91 4.96
CA ALA A 4 -9.71 18.12 6.06
C ALA A 4 -8.61 17.11 6.44
N ASP A 5 -8.28 17.01 7.72
CA ASP A 5 -7.30 16.02 8.17
C ASP A 5 -7.84 14.64 7.80
N ILE A 6 -7.16 13.99 6.85
CA ILE A 6 -7.52 12.64 6.42
C ILE A 6 -7.13 11.72 7.57
N GLU A 7 -8.12 11.12 8.21
CA GLU A 7 -7.89 10.13 9.25
C GLU A 7 -7.17 8.91 8.67
N ILE A 8 -6.05 8.53 9.28
CA ILE A 8 -5.24 7.38 8.89
C ILE A 8 -4.98 6.51 10.10
N ARG A 9 -5.20 5.20 9.96
CA ARG A 9 -4.87 4.20 10.98
C ARG A 9 -4.38 2.89 10.37
N GLU A 10 -3.80 2.04 11.20
CA GLU A 10 -3.54 0.65 10.81
C GLU A 10 -4.86 -0.14 10.72
N ALA A 11 -4.89 -1.09 9.80
CA ALA A 11 -5.98 -2.04 9.72
C ALA A 11 -5.93 -3.01 10.91
N GLY A 12 -7.09 -3.35 11.45
CA GLY A 12 -7.28 -4.43 12.43
C GLY A 12 -8.14 -5.56 11.85
N PRO A 13 -8.36 -6.64 12.61
CA PRO A 13 -9.10 -7.82 12.12
C PRO A 13 -10.49 -7.51 11.53
N GLY A 14 -11.18 -6.50 12.07
CA GLY A 14 -12.51 -6.08 11.61
C GLY A 14 -12.53 -5.37 10.26
N ASP A 15 -11.38 -4.97 9.72
CA ASP A 15 -11.30 -4.25 8.45
C ASP A 15 -11.25 -5.18 7.23
N LEU A 16 -11.19 -6.50 7.44
CA LEU A 16 -11.06 -7.47 6.35
C LEU A 16 -12.09 -7.27 5.22
N PRO A 17 -13.41 -7.11 5.50
CA PRO A 17 -14.39 -6.91 4.44
C PRO A 17 -14.11 -5.65 3.61
N ALA A 18 -13.87 -4.52 4.27
CA ALA A 18 -13.58 -3.25 3.58
C ALA A 18 -12.28 -3.32 2.78
N LEU A 19 -11.28 -4.06 3.27
CA LEU A 19 -10.01 -4.23 2.59
C LEU A 19 -10.15 -5.10 1.32
N LEU A 20 -10.93 -6.19 1.38
CA LEU A 20 -11.25 -7.01 0.21
C LEU A 20 -12.03 -6.20 -0.83
N ASP A 21 -12.98 -5.36 -0.41
CA ASP A 21 -13.71 -4.45 -1.30
C ASP A 21 -12.76 -3.50 -2.02
N LEU A 22 -11.80 -2.90 -1.31
CA LEU A 22 -10.78 -2.04 -1.89
C LEU A 22 -9.90 -2.80 -2.90
N TYR A 23 -9.51 -4.04 -2.62
CA TYR A 23 -8.69 -4.82 -3.54
C TYR A 23 -9.41 -5.22 -4.83
N ARG A 24 -10.74 -5.36 -4.82
CA ARG A 24 -11.53 -5.52 -6.05
C ARG A 24 -11.44 -4.29 -6.98
N HIS A 25 -11.20 -3.09 -6.43
CA HIS A 25 -10.91 -1.90 -7.24
C HIS A 25 -9.47 -1.87 -7.80
N LEU A 26 -8.55 -2.66 -7.22
CA LEU A 26 -7.15 -2.73 -7.62
C LEU A 26 -6.94 -3.81 -8.70
N GLN A 27 -7.51 -5.00 -8.49
CA GLN A 27 -7.45 -6.15 -9.40
C GLN A 27 -8.89 -6.68 -9.62
N PRO A 28 -9.66 -6.07 -10.53
CA PRO A 28 -11.05 -6.48 -10.75
C PRO A 28 -11.21 -7.89 -11.35
N ASP A 29 -10.14 -8.42 -11.95
CA ASP A 29 -10.12 -9.75 -12.58
C ASP A 29 -9.60 -10.85 -11.64
N ASP A 30 -9.19 -10.52 -10.41
CA ASP A 30 -8.78 -11.53 -9.43
C ASP A 30 -10.00 -12.37 -8.99
N PRO A 31 -9.84 -13.69 -8.79
CA PRO A 31 -10.93 -14.52 -8.32
C PRO A 31 -11.29 -14.18 -6.87
N ASP A 32 -12.56 -14.42 -6.52
CA ASP A 32 -13.00 -14.31 -5.13
C ASP A 32 -12.18 -15.25 -4.23
N MET A 33 -11.76 -14.73 -3.09
CA MET A 33 -11.02 -15.49 -2.09
C MET A 33 -12.00 -16.17 -1.15
N ASP A 34 -11.77 -17.45 -0.87
CA ASP A 34 -12.44 -18.17 0.22
C ASP A 34 -12.31 -17.39 1.54
N GLU A 35 -13.41 -17.31 2.30
CA GLU A 35 -13.52 -16.42 3.46
C GLU A 35 -12.58 -16.82 4.60
N ASP A 36 -12.38 -18.11 4.82
CA ASP A 36 -11.50 -18.63 5.86
C ASP A 36 -10.04 -18.51 5.46
N LEU A 37 -9.74 -18.69 4.17
CA LEU A 37 -8.43 -18.37 3.61
C LEU A 37 -8.12 -16.88 3.77
N ALA A 38 -9.08 -15.99 3.47
CA ALA A 38 -8.91 -14.55 3.60
C ALA A 38 -8.63 -14.14 5.05
N ARG A 39 -9.41 -14.64 6.02
CA ARG A 39 -9.16 -14.45 7.44
C ARG A 39 -7.78 -14.93 7.86
N THR A 40 -7.40 -16.13 7.45
CA THR A 40 -6.10 -16.72 7.79
C THR A 40 -4.95 -15.87 7.25
N ARG A 41 -5.02 -15.47 5.97
CA ARG A 41 -3.98 -14.66 5.32
C ARG A 41 -3.90 -13.27 5.93
N PHE A 42 -5.04 -12.65 6.23
CA PHE A 42 -5.04 -11.33 6.84
C PHE A 42 -4.49 -11.36 8.27
N ALA A 43 -4.83 -12.36 9.08
CA ALA A 43 -4.22 -12.54 10.39
C ALA A 43 -2.69 -12.71 10.31
N GLN A 44 -2.19 -13.45 9.31
CA GLN A 44 -0.75 -13.57 9.05
C GLN A 44 -0.12 -12.22 8.67
N MET A 45 -0.80 -11.41 7.85
CA MET A 45 -0.34 -10.05 7.51
C MET A 45 -0.27 -9.16 8.75
N LEU A 46 -1.32 -9.14 9.57
CA LEU A 46 -1.37 -8.33 10.80
C LEU A 46 -0.28 -8.73 11.81
N GLY A 47 0.10 -10.01 11.83
CA GLY A 47 1.18 -10.51 12.69
C GLY A 47 2.58 -10.45 12.07
N HIS A 48 2.74 -10.03 10.81
CA HIS A 48 4.03 -10.11 10.12
C HIS A 48 4.97 -8.97 10.55
N PRO A 49 6.15 -9.27 11.14
CA PRO A 49 7.08 -8.23 11.56
C PRO A 49 7.50 -7.32 10.40
N GLY A 50 7.28 -6.02 10.55
CA GLY A 50 7.63 -5.01 9.55
C GLY A 50 6.55 -4.73 8.50
N LEU A 51 5.46 -5.51 8.44
CA LEU A 51 4.31 -5.22 7.57
C LEU A 51 3.27 -4.40 8.31
N ALA A 52 2.74 -3.36 7.67
CA ALA A 52 1.59 -2.62 8.14
C ALA A 52 0.63 -2.34 6.98
N VAL A 53 -0.65 -2.66 7.15
CA VAL A 53 -1.71 -2.22 6.24
C VAL A 53 -2.29 -0.92 6.78
N LEU A 54 -2.21 0.14 5.99
CA LEU A 54 -2.62 1.49 6.39
C LEU A 54 -3.89 1.87 5.64
N LEU A 55 -4.89 2.35 6.37
CA LEU A 55 -6.19 2.75 5.85
C LEU A 55 -6.37 4.25 6.00
N ALA A 56 -6.88 4.90 4.95
CA ALA A 56 -7.42 6.25 5.03
C ALA A 56 -8.94 6.18 5.07
N LEU A 57 -9.53 6.94 6.00
CA LEU A 57 -10.96 6.90 6.27
C LEU A 57 -11.67 8.14 5.68
N SER A 58 -12.93 7.96 5.31
CA SER A 58 -13.91 9.01 5.05
C SER A 58 -15.14 8.69 5.87
N ASP A 59 -15.53 9.58 6.78
CA ASP A 59 -16.69 9.38 7.65
C ASP A 59 -16.65 8.04 8.41
N GLY A 60 -15.46 7.66 8.91
CA GLY A 60 -15.23 6.40 9.62
C GLY A 60 -15.06 5.16 8.73
N VAL A 61 -15.25 5.27 7.41
CA VAL A 61 -15.18 4.14 6.47
C VAL A 61 -13.83 4.11 5.76
N PRO A 62 -13.12 2.96 5.69
CA PRO A 62 -11.91 2.81 4.88
C PRO A 62 -12.20 3.03 3.39
N VAL A 63 -11.55 4.02 2.77
CA VAL A 63 -11.74 4.38 1.35
C VAL A 63 -10.47 4.29 0.52
N SER A 64 -9.32 4.11 1.16
CA SER A 64 -8.04 3.91 0.50
C SER A 64 -7.13 3.06 1.39
N THR A 65 -6.25 2.29 0.77
CA THR A 65 -5.26 1.48 1.49
C THR A 65 -3.90 1.52 0.81
N ILE A 66 -2.84 1.31 1.60
CA ILE A 66 -1.51 0.89 1.16
C ILE A 66 -0.99 -0.20 2.10
N THR A 67 -0.11 -1.07 1.61
CA THR A 67 0.70 -1.96 2.44
C THR A 67 2.13 -1.43 2.50
N LEU A 68 2.63 -1.12 3.70
CA LEU A 68 4.03 -0.80 3.95
C LEU A 68 4.76 -2.06 4.45
N ILE A 69 5.93 -2.37 3.88
CA ILE A 69 6.75 -3.51 4.28
C ILE A 69 8.16 -3.03 4.57
N VAL A 70 8.61 -3.11 5.82
CA VAL A 70 9.97 -2.77 6.25
C VAL A 70 10.82 -4.03 6.30
N ILE A 71 11.95 -4.00 5.60
CA ILE A 71 12.82 -5.16 5.36
C ILE A 71 14.19 -4.90 6.01
N PRO A 72 14.63 -5.77 6.94
CA PRO A 72 15.99 -5.74 7.47
C PRO A 72 17.03 -5.92 6.36
N ASN A 73 18.21 -5.33 6.53
CA ASN A 73 19.21 -5.26 5.47
C ASN A 73 20.62 -5.16 6.06
N LEU A 74 21.61 -5.71 5.36
CA LEU A 74 23.03 -5.62 5.74
C LEU A 74 23.78 -4.51 4.99
N THR A 75 23.28 -4.08 3.83
CA THR A 75 23.89 -2.99 3.07
C THR A 75 23.65 -1.64 3.74
N ARG A 76 24.34 -0.59 3.28
CA ARG A 76 24.14 0.78 3.80
C ARG A 76 24.29 0.87 5.33
N GLY A 77 25.27 0.15 5.88
CA GLY A 77 25.54 0.15 7.32
C GLY A 77 24.47 -0.53 8.17
N GLY A 78 23.71 -1.47 7.59
CA GLY A 78 22.65 -2.19 8.32
C GLY A 78 21.29 -1.49 8.33
N ALA A 79 21.15 -0.33 7.68
CA ALA A 79 19.89 0.39 7.63
C ALA A 79 18.82 -0.39 6.83
N PRO A 80 17.60 -0.57 7.35
CA PRO A 80 16.52 -1.24 6.63
C PRO A 80 16.06 -0.41 5.42
N TYR A 81 15.20 -0.99 4.58
CA TYR A 81 14.48 -0.27 3.53
C TYR A 81 13.03 -0.72 3.51
N ALA A 82 12.16 0.06 2.88
CA ALA A 82 10.75 -0.29 2.78
C ALA A 82 10.24 -0.42 1.35
N LEU A 83 9.16 -1.19 1.19
CA LEU A 83 8.32 -1.25 0.01
C LEU A 83 6.93 -0.70 0.34
N ILE A 84 6.31 -0.02 -0.62
CA ILE A 84 4.87 0.26 -0.61
C ILE A 84 4.23 -0.56 -1.73
N GLU A 85 3.22 -1.35 -1.34
CA GLU A 85 2.45 -2.26 -2.20
C GLU A 85 0.95 -1.99 -2.10
N ASN A 86 0.18 -2.55 -3.04
CA ASN A 86 -1.29 -2.59 -3.00
C ASN A 86 -1.96 -1.23 -2.78
N VAL A 87 -1.45 -0.18 -3.44
CA VAL A 87 -2.01 1.18 -3.36
C VAL A 87 -3.34 1.23 -4.12
N VAL A 88 -4.44 1.47 -3.41
CA VAL A 88 -5.76 1.62 -4.04
C VAL A 88 -6.64 2.62 -3.29
N THR A 89 -7.49 3.32 -4.04
CA THR A 89 -8.56 4.16 -3.53
C THR A 89 -9.86 3.76 -4.22
N ALA A 90 -10.93 3.59 -3.43
CA ALA A 90 -12.27 3.33 -3.93
C ALA A 90 -12.67 4.37 -4.99
N ALA A 91 -13.33 3.94 -6.06
CA ALA A 91 -13.57 4.77 -7.24
C ALA A 91 -14.24 6.12 -6.92
N ALA A 92 -15.22 6.13 -6.03
CA ALA A 92 -15.95 7.33 -5.59
C ALA A 92 -15.10 8.33 -4.78
N HIS A 93 -13.96 7.89 -4.23
CA HIS A 93 -13.08 8.69 -3.36
C HIS A 93 -11.75 9.05 -4.03
N ARG A 94 -11.56 8.70 -5.32
CA ARG A 94 -10.35 9.06 -6.07
C ARG A 94 -10.22 10.58 -6.23
N LYS A 95 -8.98 11.04 -6.39
CA LYS A 95 -8.61 12.47 -6.56
C LYS A 95 -8.99 13.38 -5.38
N ARG A 96 -9.24 12.82 -4.19
CA ARG A 96 -9.52 13.57 -2.95
C ARG A 96 -8.35 13.62 -1.96
N GLY A 97 -7.18 13.08 -2.33
CA GLY A 97 -5.95 13.16 -1.53
C GLY A 97 -5.63 11.94 -0.65
N HIS A 98 -6.56 11.00 -0.47
CA HIS A 98 -6.39 9.84 0.44
C HIS A 98 -5.13 9.01 0.19
N ALA A 99 -4.90 8.51 -1.04
CA ALA A 99 -3.71 7.73 -1.35
C ALA A 99 -2.41 8.52 -1.16
N GLY A 100 -2.40 9.81 -1.48
CA GLY A 100 -1.23 10.67 -1.27
C GLY A 100 -0.92 10.87 0.21
N ALA A 101 -1.95 11.02 1.05
CA ALA A 101 -1.78 11.09 2.50
C ALA A 101 -1.26 9.76 3.07
N LEU A 102 -1.79 8.62 2.63
CA LEU A 102 -1.28 7.29 3.00
C LEU A 102 0.19 7.10 2.64
N ILE A 103 0.59 7.44 1.42
CA ILE A 103 1.98 7.29 0.97
C ILE A 103 2.92 8.12 1.84
N ARG A 104 2.57 9.39 2.12
CA ARG A 104 3.39 10.25 2.99
C ARG A 104 3.45 9.74 4.43
N HIS A 105 2.35 9.22 4.96
CA HIS A 105 2.32 8.55 6.27
C HIS A 105 3.19 7.29 6.28
N GLY A 106 3.16 6.52 5.19
CA GLY A 106 4.03 5.36 4.98
C GLY A 106 5.52 5.74 4.94
N PHE A 107 5.87 6.86 4.30
CA PHE A 107 7.22 7.40 4.33
C PHE A 107 7.66 7.75 5.75
N ALA A 108 6.87 8.54 6.48
CA ALA A 108 7.17 8.91 7.86
C ALA A 108 7.42 7.66 8.72
N ARG A 109 6.53 6.66 8.65
CA ARG A 109 6.67 5.38 9.35
C ARG A 109 7.91 4.58 8.96
N ALA A 110 8.35 4.66 7.71
CA ALA A 110 9.59 4.00 7.26
C ALA A 110 10.82 4.73 7.82
N TRP A 111 10.81 6.07 7.80
CA TRP A 111 11.88 6.91 8.37
C TRP A 111 12.01 6.72 9.89
N ASP A 112 10.90 6.65 10.61
CA ASP A 112 10.89 6.37 12.07
C ASP A 112 11.50 5.00 12.40
N ARG A 113 11.45 4.06 11.46
CA ARG A 113 12.09 2.73 11.56
C ARG A 113 13.52 2.71 11.04
N GLY A 114 14.10 3.86 10.73
CA GLY A 114 15.47 4.01 10.23
C GLY A 114 15.66 3.54 8.78
N CYS A 115 14.59 3.44 7.99
CA CYS A 115 14.73 3.05 6.59
C CYS A 115 15.55 4.09 5.82
N TYR A 116 16.51 3.67 5.00
CA TYR A 116 17.27 4.60 4.17
C TYR A 116 16.56 4.93 2.83
N LYS A 117 15.57 4.13 2.43
CA LYS A 117 14.73 4.37 1.25
C LYS A 117 13.38 3.67 1.35
N VAL A 118 12.41 4.16 0.57
CA VAL A 118 11.14 3.49 0.26
C VAL A 118 11.04 3.30 -1.25
N MET A 119 10.59 2.13 -1.69
CA MET A 119 10.42 1.80 -3.12
C MET A 119 8.99 1.36 -3.40
N LEU A 120 8.57 1.54 -4.66
CA LEU A 120 7.30 1.04 -5.18
C LEU A 120 7.52 0.64 -6.64
N LEU A 121 6.89 -0.44 -7.08
CA LEU A 121 6.82 -0.81 -8.48
C LEU A 121 5.37 -0.67 -8.97
N SER A 122 5.16 0.02 -10.09
CA SER A 122 3.84 0.12 -10.70
C SER A 122 3.88 -0.44 -12.12
N GLY A 123 2.93 -1.31 -12.45
CA GLY A 123 2.70 -1.76 -13.83
C GLY A 123 1.94 -0.74 -14.69
N SER A 124 1.48 0.37 -14.10
CA SER A 124 0.70 1.39 -14.83
C SER A 124 1.59 2.14 -15.83
N LYS A 125 1.09 2.26 -17.05
CA LYS A 125 1.67 3.12 -18.10
C LYS A 125 0.93 4.45 -18.23
N ASP A 126 -0.14 4.65 -17.46
CA ASP A 126 -0.92 5.89 -17.49
C ASP A 126 -0.09 7.05 -16.90
N PRO A 127 0.17 8.12 -17.68
CA PRO A 127 0.92 9.28 -17.20
C PRO A 127 0.34 9.90 -15.94
N ALA A 128 -0.99 9.91 -15.77
CA ALA A 128 -1.61 10.51 -14.59
C ALA A 128 -1.26 9.75 -13.31
N THR A 129 -1.18 8.42 -13.39
CA THR A 129 -0.72 7.55 -12.30
C THR A 129 0.76 7.77 -11.99
N LEU A 130 1.62 7.87 -13.02
CA LEU A 130 3.05 8.14 -12.82
C LEU A 130 3.28 9.52 -12.18
N ASP A 131 2.59 10.55 -12.65
CA ASP A 131 2.66 11.88 -12.07
C ASP A 131 2.10 11.95 -10.65
N PHE A 132 1.11 11.10 -10.33
CA PHE A 132 0.64 10.96 -8.95
C PHE A 132 1.76 10.49 -8.03
N TYR A 133 2.51 9.45 -8.38
CA TYR A 133 3.63 8.98 -7.57
C TYR A 133 4.75 10.03 -7.45
N ARG A 134 5.06 10.74 -8.55
CA ARG A 134 6.02 11.86 -8.52
C ARG A 134 5.59 12.96 -7.54
N ARG A 135 4.33 13.37 -7.59
CA ARG A 135 3.76 14.37 -6.65
C ARG A 135 3.74 13.90 -5.20
N CYS A 136 3.77 12.59 -4.94
CA CYS A 136 3.90 12.07 -3.58
C CYS A 136 5.33 12.16 -3.03
N GLY A 137 6.33 12.35 -3.89
CA GLY A 137 7.74 12.45 -3.52
C GLY A 137 8.63 11.33 -4.07
N PHE A 138 8.08 10.39 -4.85
CA PHE A 138 8.90 9.38 -5.52
C PHE A 138 9.67 9.99 -6.70
N VAL A 139 10.88 9.48 -6.93
CA VAL A 139 11.67 9.76 -8.13
C VAL A 139 11.75 8.49 -8.97
N GLN A 140 11.47 8.60 -10.27
CA GLN A 140 11.51 7.46 -11.19
C GLN A 140 12.91 7.31 -11.80
N ASP A 141 13.88 6.91 -10.99
CA ASP A 141 15.30 6.77 -11.36
C ASP A 141 15.82 5.33 -11.22
N LYS A 142 14.92 4.34 -11.17
CA LYS A 142 15.21 2.90 -11.10
C LYS A 142 14.46 2.15 -12.19
N THR A 143 15.07 1.09 -12.70
CA THR A 143 14.45 0.17 -13.67
C THR A 143 13.83 -1.01 -12.93
N GLY A 144 12.53 -1.23 -13.14
CA GLY A 144 11.81 -2.37 -12.58
C GLY A 144 11.91 -3.62 -13.45
N PHE A 145 12.06 -4.78 -12.82
CA PHE A 145 12.04 -6.10 -13.47
C PHE A 145 11.06 -7.01 -12.72
N GLN A 146 10.32 -7.83 -13.47
CA GLN A 146 9.38 -8.79 -12.91
C GLN A 146 9.44 -10.09 -13.74
N ILE A 147 9.28 -11.22 -13.05
CA ILE A 147 8.96 -12.51 -13.65
C ILE A 147 7.70 -13.05 -12.96
N ARG A 148 6.73 -13.55 -13.73
CA ARG A 148 5.54 -14.23 -13.20
C ARG A 148 5.77 -15.73 -13.31
N ARG A 149 5.34 -16.50 -12.28
CA ARG A 149 5.39 -17.96 -12.32
C ARG A 149 4.66 -18.46 -13.58
N PRO A 150 5.28 -19.30 -14.43
CA PRO A 150 4.59 -19.88 -15.58
C PRO A 150 3.37 -20.71 -15.14
N ALA A 151 2.32 -20.72 -15.96
CA ALA A 151 1.21 -21.65 -15.74
C ALA A 151 1.70 -23.09 -15.96
N GLY A 152 1.46 -23.99 -15.00
CA GLY A 152 1.73 -25.43 -15.15
C GLY A 152 3.03 -25.97 -14.53
N LEU A 153 3.72 -25.19 -13.69
CA LEU A 153 4.76 -25.66 -12.76
C LEU A 153 4.18 -25.93 -11.39
#